data_AF-W4FUQ0-F1
#
_entry.id   AF-W4FUQ0-F1
#
_cell.length_a   1.000
_cell.length_b   1.000
_cell.length_c   1.000
_cell.angle_alpha   90.00
_cell.angle_beta   90.00
_cell.angle_gamma   90.00
#
_symmetry.space_group_name_H-M   'P 1'
#
loop_
_entity.id
_entity.type
_entity.pdbx_description
1 polymer ?
#
loop_
_entity_poly.entity_id
_entity_poly.type
_entity_poly.pdbx_seq_one_letter_code
_entity_poly.pdbx_strand_id
1 'polypeptide(L)'
;MFSVLQGKSLIELGAGTALPSIVASRLGMHTVATDMIHVLPYSEAAIRSNCDDLVQTGAIRWQELLWGAAGVGLSALKTASKQHDYIVGADIVYNVEFFDDLLETLLELCPACDKDQPTVLVCFEQRRRDLTSLWATMELHFHVELVTSSMLDACRRDVNVFLYQLHRKSRDNTGR
;
A
#
# COMPACT_ATOMS: atom_id res chain seq x y z
N MET A 1 1.68 -26.96 -0.01
CA MET A 1 0.99 -26.08 -0.96
C MET A 1 1.60 -24.71 -0.79
N PHE A 2 2.33 -24.19 -1.78
CA PHE A 2 2.90 -22.85 -1.66
C PHE A 2 1.80 -21.81 -1.82
N SER A 3 1.82 -20.78 -0.98
CA SER A 3 0.92 -19.64 -1.08
C SER A 3 1.06 -19.01 -2.47
N VAL A 4 -0.05 -18.54 -3.06
CA VAL A 4 -0.02 -17.72 -4.30
C VAL A 4 0.74 -16.40 -4.13
N LEU A 5 1.12 -16.07 -2.90
CA LEU A 5 1.91 -14.90 -2.52
C LEU A 5 3.41 -15.20 -2.39
N GLN A 6 3.83 -16.47 -2.43
CA GLN A 6 5.23 -16.85 -2.24
C GLN A 6 6.13 -16.15 -3.27
N GLY A 7 7.17 -15.46 -2.80
CA GLY A 7 8.16 -14.77 -3.64
C GLY A 7 7.69 -13.45 -4.25
N LYS A 8 6.45 -13.01 -3.98
CA LYS A 8 5.96 -11.70 -4.39
C LYS A 8 6.42 -10.59 -3.45
N SER A 9 6.47 -9.36 -3.94
CA SER A 9 6.88 -8.20 -3.15
C SER A 9 5.70 -7.30 -2.73
N LEU A 10 5.81 -6.66 -1.57
CA LEU A 10 4.80 -5.74 -1.03
C LEU A 10 5.44 -4.51 -0.39
N ILE A 11 4.90 -3.34 -0.70
CA ILE A 11 5.12 -2.12 0.08
C ILE A 11 3.88 -1.85 0.92
N GLU A 12 4.05 -1.61 2.21
CA GLU A 12 2.99 -1.10 3.07
C GLU A 12 3.21 0.39 3.33
N LEU A 13 2.24 1.22 2.98
CA LEU A 13 2.21 2.65 3.26
C LEU A 13 1.53 2.89 4.62
N GLY A 14 2.12 3.74 5.45
CA GLY A 14 1.55 4.09 6.77
C GLY A 14 1.40 2.87 7.66
N ALA A 15 2.48 2.08 7.78
CA ALA A 15 2.44 0.77 8.40
C ALA A 15 2.04 0.78 9.88
N GLY A 16 2.39 1.83 10.64
CA GLY A 16 2.15 1.88 12.08
C GLY A 16 2.80 0.70 12.81
N THR A 17 2.01 -0.33 13.09
CA THR A 17 2.47 -1.60 13.70
C THR A 17 2.80 -2.71 12.68
N ALA A 18 2.71 -2.42 11.39
CA ALA A 18 3.12 -3.27 10.27
C ALA A 18 2.44 -4.64 10.20
N LEU A 19 1.21 -4.76 10.72
CA LEU A 19 0.49 -6.03 10.74
C LEU A 19 0.28 -6.63 9.32
N PRO A 20 -0.17 -5.86 8.30
CA PRO A 20 -0.17 -6.31 6.92
C PRO A 20 1.18 -6.85 6.42
N SER A 21 2.29 -6.13 6.64
CA SER A 21 3.63 -6.60 6.26
C SER A 21 4.06 -7.87 7.00
N ILE A 22 3.76 -7.98 8.29
CA ILE A 22 4.03 -9.18 9.10
C ILE A 22 3.30 -10.39 8.52
N VAL A 23 1.99 -10.26 8.26
CA VAL A 23 1.17 -11.34 7.70
C VAL A 23 1.65 -11.72 6.30
N ALA A 24 1.89 -10.74 5.43
CA ALA A 24 2.37 -10.97 4.07
C ALA A 24 3.73 -11.68 4.05
N SER A 25 4.66 -11.28 4.92
CA SER A 25 5.97 -11.92 5.05
C SER A 25 5.87 -13.37 5.52
N ARG A 26 4.99 -13.64 6.49
CA ARG A 26 4.71 -15.00 6.97
C ARG A 26 4.06 -15.87 5.88
N LEU A 27 3.41 -15.27 4.89
CA LEU A 27 2.89 -15.93 3.70
C LEU A 27 3.92 -16.05 2.56
N GLY A 28 5.19 -15.69 2.82
CA GLY A 28 6.31 -15.88 1.91
C GLY A 28 6.62 -14.71 0.98
N MET A 29 6.08 -13.52 1.25
CA MET A 29 6.36 -12.31 0.49
C MET A 29 7.64 -11.61 0.97
N HIS A 30 8.24 -10.81 0.09
CA HIS A 30 9.28 -9.84 0.43
C HIS A 30 8.64 -8.48 0.71
N THR A 31 8.66 -8.00 1.95
CA THR A 31 7.89 -6.82 2.34
C THR A 31 8.73 -5.66 2.82
N VAL A 32 8.27 -4.47 2.53
CA VAL A 32 8.82 -3.22 3.02
C VAL A 32 7.70 -2.46 3.75
N ALA A 33 7.77 -2.44 5.08
CA ALA A 33 6.88 -1.63 5.90
C ALA A 33 7.39 -0.18 5.90
N THR A 34 6.54 0.79 5.58
CA THR A 34 6.95 2.19 5.47
C THR A 34 6.08 3.11 6.30
N ASP A 35 6.72 4.07 6.96
CA ASP A 35 6.04 5.10 7.76
C ASP A 35 6.98 6.30 7.97
N MET A 36 6.50 7.32 8.66
CA MET A 36 7.30 8.45 9.10
C MET A 36 8.37 8.00 10.11
N ILE A 37 9.53 8.68 10.12
CA ILE A 37 10.68 8.33 10.96
C ILE A 37 10.36 8.09 12.44
N HIS A 38 9.43 8.88 13.01
CA HIS A 38 9.07 8.78 14.42
C HIS A 38 8.11 7.61 14.72
N VAL A 39 7.51 7.00 13.70
CA VAL A 39 6.65 5.82 13.83
C VAL A 39 7.45 4.52 13.68
N LEU A 40 8.57 4.54 12.93
CA LEU A 40 9.38 3.35 12.66
C LEU A 40 9.81 2.54 13.89
N PRO A 41 10.10 3.12 15.07
CA PRO A 41 10.41 2.32 16.26
C PRO A 41 9.26 1.35 16.65
N TYR A 42 8.00 1.74 16.42
CA TYR A 42 6.84 0.86 16.67
C TYR A 42 6.74 -0.25 15.64
N SER A 43 6.95 0.08 14.36
CA SER A 43 6.98 -0.91 13.29
C SER A 43 8.10 -1.92 13.51
N GLU A 44 9.31 -1.46 13.86
CA GLU A 44 10.45 -2.32 14.17
C GLU A 44 10.15 -3.26 15.33
N ALA A 45 9.62 -2.76 16.45
CA ALA A 45 9.31 -3.59 17.61
C ALA A 45 8.26 -4.67 17.28
N ALA A 46 7.21 -4.31 16.53
CA ALA A 46 6.17 -5.24 16.09
C ALA A 46 6.72 -6.28 15.11
N ILE A 47 7.55 -5.87 14.15
CA ILE A 47 8.18 -6.77 13.18
C ILE A 47 9.13 -7.74 13.88
N ARG A 48 10.02 -7.26 14.73
CA ARG A 48 10.99 -8.13 15.43
C ARG A 48 10.32 -9.12 16.36
N SER A 49 9.27 -8.71 17.08
CA SER A 49 8.53 -9.63 17.96
C SER A 49 7.79 -10.73 17.20
N ASN A 50 7.44 -10.51 15.94
CA ASN A 50 6.64 -11.46 15.15
C ASN A 50 7.38 -12.14 14.01
N CYS A 51 8.54 -11.65 13.58
CA CYS A 51 9.22 -12.01 12.33
C CYS A 51 10.76 -11.86 12.39
N ASP A 52 11.41 -11.94 13.55
CA ASP A 52 12.87 -11.73 13.65
C ASP A 52 13.68 -12.65 12.71
N ASP A 53 13.23 -13.90 12.50
CA ASP A 53 13.79 -14.84 11.53
C ASP A 53 13.75 -14.30 10.09
N LEU A 54 12.69 -13.58 9.74
CA LEU A 54 12.50 -12.97 8.42
C LEU A 54 13.25 -11.64 8.27
N VAL A 55 13.49 -10.93 9.38
CA VAL A 55 14.36 -9.74 9.39
C VAL A 55 15.79 -10.14 9.06
N GLN A 56 16.29 -11.22 9.68
CA GLN A 56 17.67 -11.70 9.46
C GLN A 56 17.93 -12.15 8.02
N THR A 57 16.89 -12.67 7.34
CA THR A 57 16.97 -13.06 5.93
C THR A 57 16.68 -11.91 4.95
N GLY A 58 16.24 -10.75 5.46
CA GLY A 58 15.83 -9.60 4.65
C GLY A 58 14.49 -9.77 3.94
N ALA A 59 13.71 -10.80 4.30
CA ALA A 59 12.37 -11.01 3.75
C ALA A 59 11.36 -9.94 4.22
N ILE A 60 11.59 -9.36 5.40
CA ILE A 60 10.88 -8.16 5.86
C ILE A 60 11.88 -7.10 6.29
N ARG A 61 11.63 -5.86 5.88
CA ARG A 61 12.35 -4.68 6.35
C ARG A 61 11.39 -3.52 6.57
N TRP A 62 11.86 -2.50 7.28
CA TRP A 62 11.17 -1.23 7.43
C TRP A 62 12.06 -0.09 6.92
N GLN A 63 11.45 0.98 6.43
CA GLN A 63 12.16 2.20 6.06
C GLN A 63 11.27 3.42 6.22
N GLU A 64 11.89 4.59 6.29
CA GLU A 64 11.16 5.84 6.22
C GLU A 64 10.50 5.98 4.84
N LEU A 65 9.25 6.44 4.85
CA LEU A 65 8.59 7.02 3.71
C LEU A 65 7.70 8.17 4.19
N LEU A 66 8.08 9.39 3.83
CA LEU A 66 7.15 10.51 3.87
C LEU A 66 6.43 10.54 2.51
N TRP A 67 5.11 10.70 2.51
CA TRP A 67 4.35 10.77 1.26
C TRP A 67 4.65 12.05 0.47
N GLY A 68 4.35 12.03 -0.83
CA GLY A 68 4.57 13.10 -1.80
C GLY A 68 5.68 12.76 -2.79
N ALA A 69 5.68 13.39 -3.97
CA ALA A 69 6.67 13.12 -5.02
C ALA A 69 8.10 13.46 -4.60
N ALA A 70 8.26 14.42 -3.68
CA ALA A 70 9.53 14.81 -3.06
C ALA A 70 9.75 14.18 -1.67
N GLY A 71 8.91 13.21 -1.29
CA GLY A 71 8.94 12.53 0.00
C GLY A 71 10.25 11.77 0.24
N VAL A 72 10.73 11.82 1.49
CA VAL A 72 11.93 11.08 1.91
C VAL A 72 11.68 9.58 1.75
N GLY A 73 12.68 8.85 1.24
CA GLY A 73 12.65 7.38 1.14
C GLY A 73 12.00 6.81 -0.13
N LEU A 74 11.24 7.62 -0.89
CA LEU A 74 10.56 7.18 -2.10
C LEU A 74 11.53 6.68 -3.19
N SER A 75 12.66 7.36 -3.39
CA SER A 75 13.66 6.99 -4.38
C SER A 75 14.23 5.58 -4.15
N ALA A 76 14.41 5.17 -2.89
CA ALA A 76 14.89 3.85 -2.53
C ALA A 76 13.89 2.72 -2.86
N LEU A 77 12.59 3.04 -2.95
CA LEU A 77 11.55 2.10 -3.36
C LEU A 77 11.47 1.97 -4.89
N LYS A 78 11.87 3.02 -5.62
CA LYS A 78 11.85 3.05 -7.09
C LYS A 78 13.07 2.39 -7.74
N THR A 79 14.22 2.35 -7.05
CA THR A 79 15.48 1.82 -7.58
C THR A 79 15.55 0.30 -7.64
N ALA A 80 14.51 -0.40 -7.20
CA ALA A 80 14.43 -1.85 -7.34
C ALA A 80 14.41 -2.25 -8.83
N SER A 81 15.22 -3.24 -9.20
CA SER A 81 15.30 -3.77 -10.57
C SER A 81 13.99 -4.42 -11.05
N LYS A 82 13.07 -4.71 -10.12
CA LYS A 82 11.73 -5.23 -10.35
C LYS A 82 10.71 -4.30 -9.69
N GLN A 83 9.60 -4.04 -10.38
CA GLN A 83 8.43 -3.40 -9.76
C GLN A 83 7.88 -4.26 -8.63
N HIS A 84 7.21 -3.59 -7.69
CA HIS A 84 6.55 -4.27 -6.57
C HIS A 84 5.26 -4.94 -7.06
N ASP A 85 4.95 -6.14 -6.55
CA ASP A 85 3.73 -6.84 -6.96
C ASP A 85 2.48 -6.24 -6.27
N TYR A 86 2.63 -5.76 -5.03
CA TYR A 86 1.56 -5.12 -4.26
C TYR A 86 2.01 -3.85 -3.55
N ILE A 87 1.05 -2.93 -3.41
CA ILE A 87 1.14 -1.80 -2.49
C ILE A 87 -0.11 -1.86 -1.61
N VAL A 88 0.04 -1.77 -0.30
CA VAL A 88 -1.08 -1.84 0.63
C VAL A 88 -1.08 -0.65 1.57
N GLY A 89 -2.27 -0.25 2.02
CA GLY A 89 -2.44 0.75 3.07
C GLY A 89 -3.68 0.46 3.88
N ALA A 90 -3.54 0.42 5.21
CA ALA A 90 -4.64 0.18 6.14
C ALA A 90 -4.87 1.44 6.99
N ASP A 91 -6.09 1.96 6.96
CA ASP A 91 -6.50 3.20 7.66
C ASP A 91 -5.63 4.43 7.34
N ILE A 92 -5.06 4.48 6.14
CA ILE A 92 -4.25 5.62 5.67
C ILE A 92 -5.08 6.78 5.09
N VAL A 93 -6.37 6.55 4.84
CA VAL A 93 -7.31 7.55 4.29
C VAL A 93 -8.07 8.22 5.42
N TYR A 94 -7.43 9.17 6.09
CA TYR A 94 -8.08 9.93 7.16
C TYR A 94 -7.82 11.43 7.09
N ASN A 95 -6.58 11.91 6.94
CA ASN A 95 -6.29 13.35 6.90
C ASN A 95 -6.33 13.90 5.47
N VAL A 96 -7.25 14.83 5.20
CA VAL A 96 -7.45 15.45 3.89
C VAL A 96 -6.22 16.21 3.40
N GLU A 97 -5.39 16.72 4.31
CA GLU A 97 -4.18 17.47 3.98
C GLU A 97 -3.10 16.60 3.30
N PHE A 98 -3.18 15.28 3.45
CA PHE A 98 -2.20 14.33 2.89
C PHE A 98 -2.72 13.57 1.67
N PHE A 99 -3.92 13.89 1.17
CA PHE A 99 -4.53 13.15 0.05
C PHE A 99 -3.75 13.35 -1.26
N ASP A 100 -3.29 14.57 -1.52
CA ASP A 100 -2.47 14.86 -2.70
C ASP A 100 -1.11 14.16 -2.60
N ASP A 101 -0.44 14.25 -1.44
CA ASP A 101 0.84 13.57 -1.20
C ASP A 101 0.72 12.04 -1.32
N LEU A 102 -0.37 11.45 -0.81
CA LEU A 102 -0.64 10.02 -0.95
C LEU A 102 -0.83 9.64 -2.41
N LEU A 103 -1.61 10.42 -3.17
CA LEU A 103 -1.80 10.19 -4.58
C LEU A 103 -0.46 10.27 -5.33
N GLU A 104 0.33 11.32 -5.13
CA GLU A 104 1.65 11.46 -5.74
C GLU A 104 2.55 10.26 -5.45
N THR A 105 2.56 9.78 -4.20
CA THR A 105 3.30 8.57 -3.79
C THR A 105 2.86 7.35 -4.60
N LEU A 106 1.55 7.12 -4.71
CA LEU A 106 1.00 6.01 -5.50
C LEU A 106 1.34 6.16 -6.98
N LEU A 107 1.31 7.37 -7.54
CA LEU A 107 1.64 7.61 -8.95
C LEU A 107 3.12 7.30 -9.25
N GLU A 108 4.02 7.59 -8.31
CA GLU A 108 5.45 7.34 -8.41
C GLU A 108 5.80 5.85 -8.22
N LEU A 109 5.08 5.14 -7.35
CA LEU A 109 5.24 3.70 -7.13
C LEU A 109 4.51 2.85 -8.19
N CYS A 110 3.49 3.40 -8.85
CA CYS A 110 2.72 2.78 -9.93
C CYS A 110 2.94 3.55 -11.24
N PRO A 111 4.13 3.48 -11.87
CA PRO A 111 4.35 4.16 -13.14
C PRO A 111 3.40 3.58 -14.20
N ALA A 112 2.86 4.46 -15.05
CA ALA A 112 1.96 4.08 -16.14
C ALA A 112 2.75 3.42 -17.28
N CYS A 113 3.15 2.16 -17.09
CA CYS A 113 3.78 1.31 -18.08
C CYS A 113 2.89 0.10 -18.40
N ASP A 114 3.00 -0.42 -19.63
CA ASP A 114 2.12 -1.47 -20.15
C ASP A 114 2.40 -2.88 -19.58
N LYS A 115 3.36 -3.02 -18.67
CA LYS A 115 3.75 -4.31 -18.08
C LYS A 115 3.97 -4.20 -16.58
N ASP A 116 3.55 -5.24 -15.87
CA ASP A 116 3.87 -5.55 -14.47
C ASP A 116 3.58 -4.43 -13.45
N GLN A 117 2.40 -3.83 -13.55
CA GLN A 117 1.95 -2.83 -12.57
C GLN A 117 1.57 -3.48 -11.23
N PRO A 118 1.90 -2.83 -10.10
CA PRO A 118 1.46 -3.28 -8.78
C PRO A 118 -0.06 -3.25 -8.67
N THR A 119 -0.61 -4.23 -7.94
CA THR A 119 -1.98 -4.12 -7.42
C THR A 119 -1.95 -3.29 -6.13
N VAL A 120 -2.69 -2.18 -6.09
CA VAL A 120 -2.82 -1.36 -4.88
C VAL A 120 -4.07 -1.79 -4.12
N LEU A 121 -3.95 -2.01 -2.80
CA LEU A 121 -5.06 -2.33 -1.91
C LEU A 121 -5.15 -1.30 -0.79
N VAL A 122 -6.28 -0.61 -0.69
CA VAL A 122 -6.52 0.40 0.36
C VAL A 122 -7.71 -0.04 1.18
N CYS A 123 -7.47 -0.34 2.46
CA CYS A 123 -8.50 -0.73 3.42
C CYS A 123 -8.66 0.36 4.49
N PHE A 124 -9.88 0.73 4.85
CA PHE A 124 -10.12 1.69 5.91
C PHE A 124 -11.55 1.64 6.44
N GLU A 125 -11.74 2.11 7.68
CA GLU A 125 -13.06 2.42 8.23
C GLU A 125 -13.55 3.76 7.67
N GLN A 126 -14.67 3.77 6.95
CA GLN A 126 -15.31 5.00 6.50
C GLN A 126 -15.90 5.70 7.73
N ARG A 127 -15.34 6.85 8.11
CA ARG A 127 -15.89 7.71 9.16
C ARG A 127 -16.70 8.85 8.54
N ARG A 128 -17.20 9.80 9.35
CA ARG A 128 -18.04 10.94 8.90
C ARG A 128 -17.38 11.93 7.92
N ARG A 129 -16.21 11.61 7.36
CA ARG A 129 -15.49 12.46 6.41
C ARG A 129 -15.99 12.18 4.99
N ASP A 130 -16.21 13.25 4.23
CA ASP A 130 -16.47 13.15 2.80
C ASP A 130 -15.16 12.78 2.08
N LEU A 131 -15.16 11.66 1.37
CA LEU A 131 -14.02 11.18 0.58
C LEU A 131 -14.27 11.33 -0.93
N THR A 132 -15.35 12.00 -1.33
CA THR A 132 -15.73 12.13 -2.73
C THR A 132 -14.63 12.77 -3.57
N SER A 133 -13.97 13.82 -3.04
CA SER A 133 -12.86 14.49 -3.74
C SER A 133 -11.64 13.58 -3.91
N LEU A 134 -11.27 12.81 -2.88
CA LEU A 134 -10.18 11.84 -2.95
C LEU A 134 -10.43 10.81 -4.05
N TRP A 135 -11.61 10.19 -4.05
CA TRP A 135 -11.94 9.16 -5.03
C TRP A 135 -12.03 9.72 -6.44
N ALA A 136 -12.63 10.91 -6.61
CA ALA A 136 -12.65 11.60 -7.89
C ALA A 136 -11.24 11.81 -8.45
N THR A 137 -10.28 12.24 -7.62
CA THR A 137 -8.89 12.42 -8.05
C THR A 137 -8.18 11.09 -8.32
N MET A 138 -8.38 10.07 -7.48
CA MET A 138 -7.81 8.72 -7.69
C MET A 138 -8.30 8.11 -9.01
N GLU A 139 -9.59 8.24 -9.31
CA GLU A 139 -10.23 7.72 -10.53
C GLU A 139 -9.72 8.39 -11.81
N LEU A 140 -9.09 9.57 -11.75
CA LEU A 140 -8.42 10.15 -12.94
C LEU A 140 -7.24 9.30 -13.40
N HIS A 141 -6.57 8.60 -12.48
CA HIS A 141 -5.31 7.91 -12.76
C HIS A 141 -5.39 6.39 -12.59
N PHE A 142 -6.36 5.91 -11.81
CA PHE A 142 -6.53 4.50 -11.50
C PHE A 142 -7.91 3.99 -11.90
N HIS A 143 -8.00 2.73 -12.29
CA HIS A 143 -9.24 1.97 -12.19
C HIS A 143 -9.43 1.60 -10.72
N VAL A 144 -10.49 2.10 -10.09
CA VAL A 144 -10.79 1.89 -8.67
C VAL A 144 -11.96 0.92 -8.56
N GLU A 145 -11.77 -0.18 -7.85
CA GLU A 145 -12.78 -1.23 -7.69
C GLU A 145 -12.98 -1.54 -6.22
N LEU A 146 -14.25 -1.66 -5.81
CA LEU A 146 -14.61 -2.08 -4.47
C LEU A 146 -14.55 -3.61 -4.38
N VAL A 147 -13.68 -4.13 -3.51
CA VAL A 147 -13.52 -5.58 -3.34
C VAL A 147 -14.67 -6.13 -2.49
N THR A 148 -15.29 -7.20 -2.96
CA THR A 148 -16.43 -7.85 -2.30
C THR A 148 -16.14 -9.32 -2.00
N SER A 149 -16.64 -9.76 -0.85
CA SER A 149 -16.71 -11.15 -0.43
C SER A 149 -17.69 -11.24 0.74
N SER A 150 -18.20 -12.42 1.08
CA SER A 150 -19.12 -12.55 2.21
C SER A 150 -18.56 -11.98 3.52
N MET A 151 -17.24 -12.09 3.74
CA MET A 151 -16.55 -11.49 4.88
C MET A 151 -16.47 -9.96 4.77
N LEU A 152 -16.00 -9.44 3.64
CA LEU A 152 -15.84 -7.99 3.44
C LEU A 152 -17.18 -7.26 3.43
N ASP A 153 -18.23 -7.89 2.90
CA ASP A 153 -19.58 -7.34 2.91
C ASP A 153 -20.14 -7.31 4.34
N ALA A 154 -19.81 -8.28 5.19
CA ALA A 154 -20.13 -8.24 6.62
C ALA A 154 -19.36 -7.11 7.32
N CYS A 155 -18.04 -6.99 7.11
CA CYS A 155 -17.25 -5.89 7.68
C CYS A 155 -17.80 -4.51 7.27
N ARG A 156 -18.24 -4.35 6.03
CA ARG A 156 -18.83 -3.11 5.54
C ARG A 156 -20.16 -2.80 6.21
N ARG A 157 -21.03 -3.79 6.39
CA ARG A 157 -22.32 -3.61 7.06
C ARG A 157 -22.18 -3.35 8.55
N ASP A 158 -21.30 -4.09 9.22
CA ASP A 158 -21.28 -4.19 10.67
C ASP A 158 -20.33 -3.17 11.30
N VAL A 159 -19.21 -2.86 10.63
CA VAL A 159 -18.17 -1.95 11.16
C VAL A 159 -17.72 -0.89 10.15
N ASN A 160 -18.44 -0.73 9.04
CA ASN A 160 -18.20 0.31 8.02
C ASN A 160 -16.78 0.30 7.41
N VAL A 161 -16.18 -0.88 7.29
CA VAL A 161 -14.84 -1.07 6.68
C VAL A 161 -14.97 -1.38 5.19
N PHE A 162 -14.16 -0.70 4.39
CA PHE A 162 -14.08 -0.86 2.94
C PHE A 162 -12.70 -1.35 2.54
N LEU A 163 -12.62 -2.10 1.44
CA LEU A 163 -11.38 -2.48 0.78
C LEU A 163 -11.52 -2.14 -0.70
N TYR A 164 -10.68 -1.23 -1.17
CA TYR A 164 -10.58 -0.87 -2.58
C TYR A 164 -9.32 -1.46 -3.19
N GLN A 165 -9.45 -1.90 -4.44
CA GLN A 165 -8.35 -2.31 -5.30
C GLN A 165 -8.17 -1.26 -6.38
N LEU A 166 -6.94 -0.82 -6.61
CA LEU A 166 -6.61 0.16 -7.63
C LEU A 166 -5.58 -0.40 -8.60
N HIS A 167 -5.80 -0.19 -9.90
CA HIS A 167 -4.89 -0.51 -10.99
C HIS A 167 -4.57 0.74 -11.80
N ARG A 168 -3.30 0.97 -12.12
CA ARG A 168 -2.90 2.19 -12.81
C ARG A 168 -3.43 2.17 -14.25
N LYS A 169 -4.10 3.25 -14.68
CA LYS A 169 -4.50 3.39 -16.08
C LYS A 169 -3.26 3.46 -16.96
N SER A 170 -3.26 2.72 -18.06
CA SER A 170 -2.26 2.88 -19.12
C SER A 170 -2.19 4.35 -19.53
N ARG A 171 -1.01 4.81 -19.99
CA ARG A 171 -1.00 6.08 -20.73
C ARG A 171 -1.81 5.82 -21.99
N ASP A 172 -3.04 6.32 -22.03
CA ASP A 172 -3.75 6.40 -23.29
C ASP A 172 -2.82 7.11 -24.28
N ASN A 173 -2.77 6.57 -25.49
CA ASN A 173 -2.18 7.21 -26.65
C ASN A 173 -3.06 8.43 -26.98
N THR A 174 -3.16 9.40 -26.08
CA THR A 174 -3.75 10.70 -26.36
C THR A 174 -2.77 11.40 -27.28
N GLY A 175 -2.88 11.04 -28.56
CA GLY A 175 -2.38 11.85 -29.64
C GLY A 175 -2.98 13.24 -29.50
N ARG A 176 -2.15 14.17 -29.07
CA ARG A 176 -2.09 15.56 -29.53
C ARG A 176 -0.79 16.18 -29.05
#